data_AF-A0A841GW22-F1
#
_entry.id   AF-A0A841GW22-F1
#
_cell.length_a   1.000
_cell.length_b   1.000
_cell.length_c   1.000
_cell.angle_alpha   90.00
_cell.angle_beta   90.00
_cell.angle_gamma   90.00
#
_symmetry.space_group_name_H-M   'P 1'
#
loop_
_entity.id
_entity.type
_entity.pdbx_description
1 polymer ?
#
loop_
_entity_poly.entity_id
_entity_poly.type
_entity_poly.pdbx_seq_one_letter_code
_entity_poly.pdbx_strand_id
1 'polypeptide(L)'
;MRNLRNNKGFTLIELMIVVVIIGILAAIAIPKFNAVSKNAKQAEAGPVLKQICTLQGSKFQEDGSYATTLSATALPGWEEPNAKYFTFTTTGNNATATPNALGTSSGLVAKTRDCATGAET
;
A
#
# COMPACT_ATOMS: atom_id res chain seq x y z
N MET A 1 -11.56 55.16 33.98
CA MET A 1 -11.78 54.79 32.55
C MET A 1 -12.36 53.38 32.51
N ARG A 2 -13.65 53.23 32.16
CA ARG A 2 -14.34 51.93 32.21
C ARG A 2 -14.38 51.35 30.80
N ASN A 3 -13.58 50.30 30.59
CA ASN A 3 -13.44 49.62 29.30
C ASN A 3 -14.71 48.79 29.05
N LEU A 4 -15.56 49.22 28.12
CA LEU A 4 -16.77 48.50 27.69
C LEU A 4 -16.33 47.29 26.87
N ARG A 5 -16.28 46.12 27.50
CA ARG A 5 -16.02 44.85 26.80
C ARG A 5 -17.21 44.54 25.89
N ASN A 6 -17.00 44.68 24.59
CA ASN A 6 -17.96 44.33 23.55
C ASN A 6 -18.03 42.80 23.43
N ASN A 7 -18.86 42.15 24.23
CA ASN A 7 -19.10 40.71 24.15
C ASN A 7 -19.97 40.41 22.92
N LYS A 8 -19.35 40.30 21.74
CA LYS A 8 -20.00 39.74 20.55
C LYS A 8 -20.12 38.22 20.74
N GLY A 9 -21.32 37.75 21.01
CA GLY A 9 -21.63 36.31 21.02
C GLY A 9 -21.74 35.76 19.61
N PHE A 10 -21.32 34.50 19.44
CA PHE A 10 -21.48 33.74 18.19
C PHE A 10 -22.96 33.42 17.99
N THR A 11 -23.49 33.62 16.78
CA THR A 11 -24.89 33.30 16.49
C THR A 11 -25.06 31.80 16.26
N LEU A 12 -26.21 31.24 16.65
CA LEU A 12 -26.51 29.83 16.37
C LEU A 12 -26.56 29.55 14.86
N ILE A 13 -26.95 30.53 14.06
CA ILE A 13 -26.99 30.40 12.60
C ILE A 13 -25.59 30.38 11.97
N GLU A 14 -24.63 31.13 12.50
CA GLU A 14 -23.21 31.01 12.10
C GLU A 14 -22.69 29.60 12.35
N LEU A 15 -23.06 29.00 13.49
CA LEU A 15 -22.63 27.64 13.82
C LEU A 15 -23.29 26.60 12.92
N MET A 16 -24.59 26.76 12.61
CA MET A 16 -25.29 25.86 11.69
C MET A 16 -24.65 25.83 10.30
N ILE A 17 -24.35 26.99 9.71
CA ILE A 17 -23.75 27.05 8.37
C ILE A 17 -22.36 26.41 8.37
N VAL A 18 -21.56 26.65 9.40
CA VAL A 18 -20.21 26.07 9.53
C VAL A 18 -20.27 24.53 9.58
N VAL A 19 -21.17 23.96 10.38
CA VAL A 19 -21.29 22.48 10.48
C VAL A 19 -21.80 21.89 9.16
N VAL A 20 -22.70 22.58 8.46
CA VAL A 20 -23.16 22.15 7.12
C VAL A 20 -22.00 22.12 6.12
N ILE A 21 -21.19 23.18 6.07
CA ILE A 21 -20.04 23.25 5.16
C ILE A 21 -19.01 22.16 5.49
N ILE A 22 -18.66 21.98 6.78
CA ILE A 22 -17.73 20.93 7.22
C ILE A 22 -18.30 19.54 6.90
N GLY A 23 -19.61 19.33 7.07
CA GLY A 23 -20.29 18.09 6.74
C GLY A 23 -20.14 17.71 5.26
N ILE A 24 -20.36 18.67 4.34
CA ILE A 24 -20.20 18.47 2.90
C ILE A 24 -18.74 18.14 2.55
N LEU A 25 -17.78 18.89 3.11
CA LEU A 25 -16.35 18.65 2.87
C LEU A 25 -15.91 17.28 3.38
N ALA A 26 -16.34 16.88 4.58
CA ALA A 26 -16.01 15.59 5.18
C ALA A 26 -16.57 14.42 4.37
N ALA A 27 -17.80 14.54 3.87
CA ALA A 27 -18.44 13.51 3.05
C ALA A 27 -17.66 13.17 1.77
N ILE A 28 -17.01 14.16 1.14
CA ILE A 28 -16.18 13.97 -0.06
C ILE A 28 -14.74 13.57 0.31
N ALA A 29 -14.20 14.16 1.38
CA ALA A 29 -12.79 13.98 1.75
C ALA A 29 -12.47 12.58 2.29
N ILE A 30 -13.35 12.01 3.13
CA ILE A 30 -13.12 10.70 3.77
C ILE A 30 -12.96 9.55 2.76
N PRO A 31 -13.88 9.33 1.80
CA PRO A 31 -13.73 8.22 0.84
C PRO A 31 -12.49 8.39 -0.03
N LYS A 32 -12.17 9.64 -0.43
CA LYS A 32 -10.97 9.95 -1.21
C LYS A 32 -9.69 9.63 -0.43
N PHE A 33 -9.62 10.02 0.85
CA PHE A 33 -8.46 9.75 1.69
C PHE A 33 -8.23 8.25 1.89
N ASN A 34 -9.30 7.48 2.11
CA ASN A 34 -9.22 6.02 2.25
C ASN A 34 -8.68 5.35 0.98
N ALA A 35 -9.12 5.78 -0.20
CA ALA A 35 -8.61 5.27 -1.47
C ALA A 35 -7.11 5.57 -1.67
N VAL A 36 -6.68 6.80 -1.36
CA VAL A 36 -5.25 7.18 -1.46
C VAL A 36 -4.39 6.37 -0.49
N SER A 37 -4.86 6.19 0.76
CA SER A 37 -4.15 5.37 1.75
C SER A 37 -4.05 3.92 1.29
N LYS A 38 -5.13 3.34 0.74
CA LYS A 38 -5.12 1.99 0.18
C LYS A 38 -4.12 1.86 -0.96
N ASN A 39 -4.10 2.80 -1.90
CA ASN A 39 -3.18 2.78 -3.05
C ASN A 39 -1.72 2.90 -2.61
N ALA A 40 -1.44 3.75 -1.61
CA ALA A 40 -0.10 3.89 -1.05
C ALA A 40 0.39 2.57 -0.40
N LYS A 41 -0.49 1.88 0.34
CA LYS A 41 -0.19 0.57 0.91
C LYS A 41 0.03 -0.49 -0.18
N GLN A 42 -0.83 -0.52 -1.21
CA GLN A 42 -0.72 -1.47 -2.33
C GLN A 42 0.58 -1.28 -3.13
N ALA A 43 1.10 -0.05 -3.21
CA ALA A 43 2.33 0.27 -3.93
C ALA A 43 3.59 -0.36 -3.33
N GLU A 44 3.57 -0.79 -2.07
CA GLU A 44 4.68 -1.47 -1.39
C GLU A 44 5.11 -2.77 -2.10
N ALA A 45 4.16 -3.51 -2.68
CA ALA A 45 4.44 -4.79 -3.32
C ALA A 45 5.27 -4.67 -4.61
N GLY A 46 5.13 -3.57 -5.36
CA GLY A 46 5.70 -3.44 -6.71
C GLY A 46 7.23 -3.52 -6.76
N PRO A 47 7.97 -2.71 -5.97
CA PRO A 47 9.43 -2.74 -5.93
C PRO A 47 10.00 -4.10 -5.53
N VAL A 48 9.39 -4.76 -4.53
CA VAL A 48 9.84 -6.07 -4.06
C VAL A 48 9.64 -7.14 -5.13
N LEU A 49 8.46 -7.17 -5.78
CA LEU A 49 8.20 -8.12 -6.87
C LEU A 49 9.20 -7.95 -8.03
N LYS A 50 9.61 -6.71 -8.33
CA LYS A 50 10.67 -6.45 -9.32
C LYS A 50 12.01 -7.02 -8.86
N GLN A 51 12.40 -6.81 -7.61
CA GLN A 51 13.64 -7.35 -7.06
C GLN A 51 13.67 -8.87 -7.12
N ILE A 52 12.57 -9.55 -6.74
CA ILE A 52 12.45 -11.01 -6.84
C ILE A 52 12.68 -11.45 -8.29
N CYS A 53 12.04 -10.78 -9.26
CA CYS A 53 12.20 -11.15 -10.66
C CYS A 53 13.62 -10.92 -11.20
N THR A 54 14.31 -9.87 -10.75
CA THR A 54 15.73 -9.67 -11.08
C THR A 54 16.59 -10.83 -10.60
N LEU A 55 16.38 -11.28 -9.35
CA LEU A 55 17.13 -12.41 -8.78
C LEU A 55 16.77 -13.74 -9.45
N GLN A 56 15.48 -13.95 -9.72
CA GLN A 56 15.00 -15.11 -10.48
C GLN A 56 15.59 -15.16 -11.89
N GLY A 57 15.75 -14.00 -12.55
CA GLY A 57 16.43 -13.89 -13.84
C GLY A 57 17.92 -14.27 -13.76
N SER A 58 18.62 -13.90 -12.69
CA SER A 58 20.00 -14.38 -12.46
C SER A 58 20.04 -15.89 -12.28
N LYS A 59 19.14 -16.44 -11.45
CA LYS A 59 19.08 -17.89 -11.18
C LYS A 59 18.77 -18.71 -12.43
N PHE A 60 17.87 -18.23 -13.27
CA PHE A 60 17.54 -18.89 -14.53
C PHE A 60 18.71 -18.91 -15.51
N GLN A 61 19.58 -17.88 -15.50
CA GLN A 61 20.79 -17.86 -16.32
C GLN A 61 21.87 -18.83 -15.82
N GLU A 62 21.91 -19.10 -14.53
CA GLU A 62 22.87 -20.03 -13.91
C GLU A 62 22.44 -21.50 -14.08
N ASP A 63 21.20 -21.82 -13.71
CA ASP A 63 20.74 -23.21 -13.55
C ASP A 63 19.56 -23.58 -14.46
N GLY A 64 19.09 -22.67 -15.33
CA GLY A 64 17.97 -22.92 -16.23
C GLY A 64 16.62 -23.12 -15.53
N SER A 65 16.52 -22.82 -14.23
CA SER A 65 15.32 -23.04 -13.42
C SER A 65 15.03 -21.86 -12.49
N TYR A 66 13.77 -21.72 -12.12
CA TYR A 66 13.31 -20.70 -11.18
C TYR A 66 13.27 -21.23 -9.75
N ALA A 67 13.53 -20.35 -8.77
CA ALA A 67 13.46 -20.71 -7.37
C ALA A 67 12.02 -20.95 -6.89
N THR A 68 11.79 -22.09 -6.24
CA THR A 68 10.50 -22.47 -5.64
C THR A 68 10.29 -21.91 -4.23
N THR A 69 11.35 -21.35 -3.63
CA THR A 69 11.32 -20.74 -2.30
C THR A 69 12.14 -19.47 -2.29
N LEU A 70 11.68 -18.45 -1.56
CA LEU A 70 12.43 -17.24 -1.29
C LEU A 70 13.37 -17.47 -0.12
N SER A 71 14.62 -17.78 -0.40
CA SER A 71 15.68 -17.91 0.60
C SER A 71 17.00 -17.42 0.02
N ALA A 72 17.91 -16.95 0.88
CA ALA A 72 19.25 -16.55 0.45
C ALA A 72 20.04 -17.71 -0.23
N THR A 73 19.67 -18.97 0.06
CA THR A 73 20.25 -20.16 -0.58
C THR A 73 19.69 -20.43 -1.98
N ALA A 74 18.39 -20.20 -2.20
CA ALA A 74 17.75 -20.41 -3.49
C ALA A 74 17.93 -19.21 -4.43
N LEU A 75 18.00 -18.00 -3.86
CA LEU A 75 18.22 -16.73 -4.54
C LEU A 75 19.32 -15.95 -3.79
N PRO A 76 20.59 -16.09 -4.19
CA PRO A 76 21.68 -15.31 -3.61
C PRO A 76 21.40 -13.81 -3.72
N GLY A 77 21.58 -13.07 -2.62
CA GLY A 77 21.24 -11.64 -2.55
C GLY A 77 19.77 -11.35 -2.25
N TRP A 78 18.93 -12.37 -2.02
CA TRP A 78 17.62 -12.17 -1.41
C TRP A 78 17.78 -11.83 0.07
N GLU A 79 17.32 -10.63 0.43
CA GLU A 79 17.10 -10.22 1.81
C GLU A 79 15.60 -9.97 1.96
N GLU A 80 15.01 -10.53 3.02
CA GLU A 80 13.59 -10.31 3.30
C GLU A 80 13.33 -8.81 3.50
N PRO A 81 12.48 -8.18 2.66
CA PRO A 81 12.17 -6.78 2.81
C PRO A 81 11.34 -6.57 4.08
N ASN A 82 11.54 -5.43 4.73
CA ASN A 82 10.69 -4.99 5.83
C ASN A 82 9.34 -4.47 5.29
N ALA A 83 8.54 -5.39 4.73
CA ALA A 83 7.22 -5.08 4.20
C ALA A 83 6.17 -5.20 5.32
N LYS A 84 5.33 -4.18 5.47
CA LYS A 84 4.34 -4.11 6.53
C LYS A 84 3.05 -4.83 6.18
N TYR A 85 2.61 -4.79 4.92
CA TYR A 85 1.29 -5.25 4.53
C TYR A 85 1.27 -6.53 3.69
N PHE A 86 2.44 -7.00 3.24
CA PHE A 86 2.55 -8.12 2.31
C PHE A 86 3.55 -9.16 2.79
N THR A 87 3.29 -10.42 2.42
CA THR A 87 4.26 -11.51 2.41
C THR A 87 4.55 -11.89 0.96
N PHE A 88 5.75 -12.39 0.69
CA PHE A 88 6.19 -12.71 -0.67
C PHE A 88 6.43 -14.21 -0.80
N THR A 89 6.10 -14.75 -1.95
CA THR A 89 6.31 -16.15 -2.31
C THR A 89 6.70 -16.26 -3.78
N THR A 90 7.38 -17.34 -4.14
CA THR A 90 7.63 -17.68 -5.55
C THR A 90 7.06 -19.05 -5.87
N THR A 91 6.55 -19.22 -7.08
CA THR A 91 6.08 -20.52 -7.58
C THR A 91 6.35 -20.56 -9.07
N GLY A 92 7.32 -21.39 -9.47
CA GLY A 92 7.86 -21.33 -10.83
C GLY A 92 8.41 -19.94 -11.16
N ASN A 93 8.04 -19.41 -12.33
CA ASN A 93 8.41 -18.08 -12.80
C ASN A 93 7.60 -16.93 -12.15
N ASN A 94 6.66 -17.21 -11.25
CA ASN A 94 5.80 -16.20 -10.67
C ASN A 94 6.30 -15.79 -9.29
N ALA A 95 6.40 -14.47 -9.07
CA ALA A 95 6.55 -13.86 -7.76
C ALA A 95 5.20 -13.30 -7.31
N THR A 96 4.75 -13.67 -6.11
CA THR A 96 3.42 -13.30 -5.59
C THR A 96 3.55 -12.57 -4.27
N ALA A 97 2.97 -11.38 -4.19
CA ALA A 97 2.79 -10.61 -2.98
C ALA A 97 1.38 -10.86 -2.46
N THR A 98 1.25 -11.50 -1.30
CA THR A 98 -0.04 -11.81 -0.67
C THR A 98 -0.26 -10.88 0.54
N PRO A 99 -1.41 -10.24 0.69
CA PRO A 99 -1.67 -9.39 1.85
C PRO A 99 -1.61 -10.23 3.15
N ASN A 100 -0.90 -9.73 4.16
CA ASN A 100 -0.94 -10.31 5.49
C ASN A 100 -2.24 -9.90 6.23
N ALA A 101 -2.38 -10.24 7.51
CA ALA A 101 -3.56 -9.88 8.30
C ALA A 101 -3.84 -8.34 8.32
N LEU A 102 -2.80 -7.51 8.31
CA LEU A 102 -2.90 -6.05 8.26
C LEU A 102 -3.27 -5.55 6.86
N GLY A 103 -2.75 -6.21 5.81
CA GLY A 103 -3.09 -5.91 4.43
C GLY A 103 -4.55 -6.27 4.11
N THR A 104 -5.00 -7.45 4.53
CA THR A 104 -6.38 -7.92 4.34
C THR A 104 -7.38 -7.02 5.05
N SER A 105 -7.11 -6.62 6.30
CA SER A 105 -7.96 -5.66 7.03
C SER A 105 -7.94 -4.24 6.43
N SER A 106 -6.92 -3.90 5.64
CA SER A 106 -6.86 -2.66 4.84
C SER A 106 -7.51 -2.81 3.45
N GLY A 107 -8.10 -3.96 3.12
CA GLY A 107 -8.73 -4.23 1.84
C GLY A 107 -7.75 -4.31 0.66
N LEU A 108 -6.48 -4.66 0.91
CA LEU A 108 -5.47 -4.88 -0.12
C LEU A 108 -5.69 -6.23 -0.82
N VAL A 109 -5.19 -6.33 -2.05
CA VAL A 109 -5.34 -7.51 -2.89
C VAL A 109 -3.97 -8.09 -3.24
N ALA A 110 -3.88 -9.40 -3.47
CA ALA A 110 -2.65 -10.03 -3.93
C ALA A 110 -2.22 -9.47 -5.29
N LYS A 111 -0.91 -9.42 -5.50
CA LYS A 111 -0.31 -9.04 -6.77
C LYS A 111 0.69 -10.10 -7.20
N THR A 112 0.58 -10.57 -8.42
CA THR A 112 1.51 -11.55 -9.00
C THR A 112 2.25 -10.89 -10.15
N ARG A 113 3.54 -11.16 -10.23
CA ARG A 113 4.40 -10.75 -11.35
C ARG A 113 5.03 -12.00 -11.95
N ASP A 114 4.85 -12.17 -13.25
CA ASP A 114 5.59 -13.16 -14.02
C ASP A 114 6.99 -12.62 -14.31
N CYS A 115 8.01 -13.30 -13.79
CA CYS A 115 9.40 -12.91 -13.92
C CYS A 115 10.02 -13.26 -15.27
N ALA A 116 9.36 -14.09 -16.08
CA ALA A 116 9.76 -14.38 -17.46
C ALA A 116 9.27 -13.30 -18.44
N THR A 117 8.01 -12.87 -18.29
CA THR A 117 7.36 -11.94 -19.23
C THR A 117 7.24 -10.51 -18.72
N GLY A 118 7.40 -10.29 -17.42
CA GLY A 118 7.18 -9.00 -16.76
C GLY A 118 5.71 -8.63 -16.57
N ALA A 119 4.77 -9.51 -16.94
CA ALA A 119 3.34 -9.28 -16.78
C ALA A 119 2.95 -9.21 -15.30
N GLU A 120 2.00 -8.33 -14.96
CA GLU A 120 1.48 -8.16 -13.60
C GLU A 120 -0.03 -8.39 -13.58
N THR A 121 -0.50 -9.15 -12.58
CA THR A 121 -1.94 -9.41 -12.31
C THR A 121 -2.26 -9.13 -10.86
#